data_AF-A0A2S8UTH2-F1
#
_entry.id   AF-A0A2S8UTH2-F1
#
_cell.length_a   1.000
_cell.length_b   1.000
_cell.length_c   1.000
_cell.angle_alpha   90.00
_cell.angle_beta   90.00
_cell.angle_gamma   90.00
#
_symmetry.space_group_name_H-M   'P 1'
#
loop_
_entity.id
_entity.type
_entity.pdbx_description
1 polymer ?
#
loop_
_entity_poly.entity_id
_entity_poly.type
_entity_poly.pdbx_seq_one_letter_code
_entity_poly.pdbx_strand_id
1 'polypeptide(L)' 'MMTLPPIRDWWTELTDEGRRAVLDSETPHLDEAVREEIRVITGAVVGMVEPLSDDDLEYARAHAAPEG' A
#
# COMPACT_ATOMS: atom_id res chain seq x y z
N MET A 1 -16.97 -1.90 10.20
CA MET A 1 -16.00 -0.99 9.55
C MET A 1 -14.66 -1.68 9.61
N MET A 2 -14.14 -2.12 8.48
CA MET A 2 -12.79 -2.67 8.36
C MET A 2 -12.02 -1.61 7.59
N THR A 3 -11.12 -0.92 8.28
CA THR A 3 -10.30 0.16 7.72
C THR A 3 -8.97 -0.43 7.29
N LEU A 4 -8.41 0.03 6.18
CA LEU A 4 -7.02 -0.25 5.84
C LEU A 4 -6.11 0.04 7.07
N PRO A 5 -5.28 -0.91 7.53
CA PRO A 5 -4.30 -0.62 8.57
C PRO A 5 -3.31 0.45 8.07
N PRO A 6 -2.75 1.27 8.97
CA PRO A 6 -1.87 2.37 8.59
C PRO A 6 -0.71 1.86 7.74
N ILE A 7 -0.31 2.62 6.71
CA ILE A 7 0.66 2.17 5.69
C ILE A 7 1.97 1.61 6.27
N ARG A 8 2.43 2.17 7.39
CA ARG A 8 3.63 1.71 8.10
C ARG A 8 3.59 0.25 8.57
N ASP A 9 2.41 -0.32 8.78
CA ASP A 9 2.23 -1.70 9.27
C ASP A 9 2.38 -2.74 8.15
N TRP A 10 2.34 -2.34 6.88
CA TRP A 10 2.45 -3.27 5.74
C TRP A 10 3.46 -2.85 4.67
N TRP A 11 3.78 -1.56 4.53
CA TRP A 11 4.69 -1.04 3.51
C TRP A 11 6.07 -1.72 3.53
N THR A 12 6.64 -1.89 4.72
CA THR A 12 7.98 -2.51 4.88
C THR A 12 7.97 -4.02 4.63
N GLU A 13 6.79 -4.64 4.68
CA GLU A 13 6.61 -6.07 4.44
C GLU A 13 6.17 -6.37 3.01
N LEU A 14 5.73 -5.35 2.25
CA LEU A 14 5.46 -5.48 0.82
C LEU A 14 6.72 -5.88 0.05
N THR A 15 6.50 -6.65 -1.01
CA THR A 15 7.51 -6.89 -2.04
C THR A 15 7.89 -5.60 -2.76
N ASP A 16 9.07 -5.58 -3.38
CA ASP A 16 9.51 -4.45 -4.19
C ASP A 16 8.53 -4.18 -5.36
N GLU A 17 7.94 -5.23 -5.94
CA GLU A 17 6.91 -5.13 -6.96
C GLU A 17 5.63 -4.47 -6.40
N GLY A 18 5.18 -4.88 -5.22
CA GLY A 18 4.01 -4.29 -4.55
C GLY A 18 4.22 -2.82 -4.22
N ARG A 19 5.39 -2.44 -3.69
CA ARG A 19 5.74 -1.02 -3.44
C ARG A 19 5.78 -0.21 -4.73
N ARG A 20 6.35 -0.77 -5.80
CA ARG A 20 6.39 -0.12 -7.13
C ARG A 20 4.97 0.10 -7.64
N ALA A 21 4.08 -0.89 -7.54
CA ALA A 21 2.69 -0.77 -7.97
C ALA A 21 1.92 0.31 -7.20
N VAL A 22 2.12 0.43 -5.89
CA VAL A 22 1.53 1.52 -5.08
C VAL A 22 1.98 2.90 -5.58
N LEU A 23 3.24 3.03 -5.99
CA LEU A 23 3.81 4.31 -6.44
C LEU A 23 3.50 4.61 -7.91
N ASP A 24 3.37 3.59 -8.74
CA ASP A 24 3.09 3.68 -10.18
C ASP A 24 1.59 3.87 -10.45
N SER A 25 0.72 3.55 -9.49
CA SER A 25 -0.71 3.74 -9.64
C SER A 25 -1.05 5.22 -9.85
N GLU A 26 -1.57 5.54 -11.04
CA GLU A 26 -2.12 6.86 -11.37
C GLU A 26 -3.38 7.20 -10.57
N THR A 27 -3.90 6.22 -9.83
CA THR A 27 -5.09 6.36 -8.98
C THR A 27 -4.71 6.15 -7.52
N PRO A 28 -5.42 6.77 -6.56
CA PRO A 28 -5.18 6.51 -5.14
C PRO A 28 -5.65 5.11 -4.70
N HIS A 29 -6.02 4.23 -5.63
CA HIS A 29 -6.49 2.88 -5.33
C HIS A 29 -5.33 1.89 -5.45
N LEU A 30 -5.28 0.99 -4.47
CA LEU A 30 -4.40 -0.17 -4.48
C LEU A 30 -4.86 -1.18 -5.54
N ASP A 31 -3.93 -1.77 -6.28
CA ASP A 31 -4.21 -2.92 -7.14
C ASP A 31 -4.60 -4.15 -6.34
N GLU A 32 -5.33 -5.08 -6.99
CA GLU A 32 -5.77 -6.34 -6.36
C GLU A 32 -4.59 -7.15 -5.80
N ALA A 33 -3.47 -7.20 -6.53
CA ALA A 33 -2.26 -7.88 -6.09
C ALA A 33 -1.71 -7.29 -4.78
N VAL A 34 -1.59 -5.96 -4.70
CA VAL A 34 -1.10 -5.28 -3.50
C VAL A 34 -2.07 -5.47 -2.33
N ARG A 35 -3.38 -5.44 -2.58
CA ARG A 35 -4.39 -5.70 -1.55
C ARG A 35 -4.29 -7.11 -1.00
N GLU A 36 -4.02 -8.09 -1.85
CA GLU A 36 -3.79 -9.47 -1.41
C GLU A 36 -2.54 -9.57 -0.53
N GLU A 37 -1.43 -8.93 -0.91
CA GLU A 37 -0.23 -8.89 -0.08
C GLU A 37 -0.51 -8.24 1.28
N ILE A 38 -1.16 -7.07 1.31
CA ILE A 38 -1.51 -6.39 2.56
C ILE A 38 -2.40 -7.28 3.43
N ARG A 39 -3.35 -8.01 2.83
CA ARG A 39 -4.19 -8.96 3.54
C ARG A 39 -3.39 -10.12 4.11
N VAL A 40 -2.41 -10.64 3.39
CA VAL A 40 -1.52 -11.72 3.87
C VAL A 40 -0.63 -11.21 5.01
N ILE A 41 -0.09 -10.00 4.90
CA ILE A 41 0.79 -9.37 5.88
C ILE A 41 0.03 -9.05 7.18
N THR A 42 -1.12 -8.38 7.06
CA THR A 42 -1.83 -7.80 8.21
C THR A 42 -3.00 -8.64 8.69
N GLY A 43 -3.46 -9.61 7.88
CA GLY A 43 -4.72 -10.32 8.10
C GLY A 43 -5.97 -9.45 7.87
N ALA A 44 -5.80 -8.16 7.54
CA ALA A 44 -6.91 -7.25 7.30
C ALA A 44 -7.50 -7.45 5.91
N VAL A 45 -8.82 -7.57 5.82
CA VAL A 45 -9.52 -7.60 4.54
C VAL A 45 -9.59 -6.17 4.01
N VAL A 46 -8.65 -5.82 3.13
CA VAL A 46 -8.65 -4.53 2.43
C VAL A 46 -9.79 -4.54 1.41
N GLY A 47 -10.88 -3.83 1.71
CA GLY A 47 -12.02 -3.70 0.82
C GLY A 47 -11.67 -2.96 -0.47
N MET A 48 -12.47 -3.16 -1.52
CA MET A 48 -12.20 -2.64 -2.87
C MET A 48 -12.11 -1.11 -3.03
N VAL A 49 -12.39 -0.33 -1.99
CA VAL A 49 -12.90 1.05 -2.17
C VAL A 49 -12.13 2.10 -1.37
N GLU A 50 -11.30 1.77 -0.39
CA GLU A 50 -10.60 2.81 0.36
C GLU A 50 -9.37 3.29 -0.43
N PRO A 51 -9.39 4.54 -0.94
CA PRO A 51 -8.18 5.14 -1.49
C PRO A 51 -7.15 5.31 -0.38
N LEU A 52 -5.87 5.19 -0.74
CA LEU A 52 -4.78 5.67 0.11
C LEU A 52 -5.01 7.15 0.40
N SER A 53 -4.82 7.55 1.66
CA SER A 53 -4.83 8.96 2.01
C SER A 53 -3.59 9.64 1.45
N ASP A 54 -3.63 10.97 1.30
CA ASP A 54 -2.47 11.75 0.87
C ASP A 54 -1.24 11.51 1.79
N ASP A 55 -1.49 11.34 3.10
CA ASP A 55 -0.47 10.99 4.11
C ASP A 55 0.16 9.61 3.84
N ASP A 56 -0.64 8.61 3.46
CA ASP A 56 -0.13 7.29 3.10
C ASP A 56 0.71 7.36 1.82
N LEU A 57 0.25 8.11 0.82
CA LEU A 57 1.00 8.32 -0.42
C LEU A 57 2.33 9.06 -0.18
N GLU A 58 2.33 10.06 0.70
CA GLU A 58 3.54 10.77 1.10
C GLU A 58 4.52 9.83 1.81
N TYR A 59 4.02 9.00 2.75
CA TYR A 59 4.84 8.00 3.42
C TYR A 59 5.44 6.99 2.43
N ALA A 60 4.62 6.46 1.50
CA ALA A 60 5.07 5.56 0.45
C ALA A 60 6.20 6.19 -0.39
N ARG A 61 6.03 7.45 -0.80
CA ARG A 61 7.03 8.19 -1.59
C ARG A 61 8.31 8.47 -0.80
N ALA A 62 8.20 8.82 0.48
CA ALA A 62 9.35 9.07 1.35
C ALA A 62 10.16 7.80 1.67
N HIS A 63 9.51 6.63 1.64
CA HIS A 63 10.11 5.32 1.92
C HIS A 63 10.28 4.44 0.68
N ALA A 64 10.01 4.97 -0.52
CA ALA A 64 10.48 4.40 -1.76
C ALA A 64 12.00 4.51 -1.74
N ALA A 65 12.70 3.38 -1.74
CA ALA A 65 14.16 3.38 -1.65
C ALA A 65 14.74 4.41 -2.64
N PRO A 66 15.68 5.26 -2.22
CA PRO A 66 16.30 6.20 -3.13
C PRO A 66 16.92 5.37 -4.26
N GLU A 67 16.49 5.63 -5.50
CA GLU A 67 17.09 5.00 -6.67
C GLU A 67 18.61 5.20 -6.57
N GLY A 68 19.32 4.09 -6.35
CA GLY A 68 20.78 4.03 -6.34
C GLY A 68 21.31 3.85 -7.74
#